data_AF-A0AAN7V7N8-F1
#
_entry.id   AF-A0AAN7V7N8-F1
#
_cell.length_a   1.000
_cell.length_b   1.000
_cell.length_c   1.000
_cell.angle_alpha   90.00
_cell.angle_beta   90.00
_cell.angle_gamma   90.00
#
_symmetry.space_group_name_H-M   'P 1'
#
loop_
_entity.id
_entity.type
_entity.pdbx_description
1 polymer ?
#
loop_
_entity_poly.entity_id
_entity_poly.type
_entity_poly.pdbx_seq_one_letter_code
_entity_poly.pdbx_strand_id
1 'polypeptide(L)'
;MMTDTRQTIRELALRRIMKARQERKLQTKIRQFVVPTINFEAKDYIDLIDWSNITVTEPPVTKFLTDTEIQNFIESGDHSKITFPRFPCHTQSVETLCKASD
;
A
#
# COMPACT_ATOMS: atom_id res chain seq x y z
N MET A 1 -3.21 4.12 -4.44
CA MET A 1 -1.84 4.40 -4.93
C MET A 1 -1.40 3.43 -6.03
N MET A 2 -1.23 2.11 -5.80
CA MET A 2 -0.73 1.20 -6.86
C MET A 2 -1.66 1.07 -8.08
N THR A 3 -2.97 1.19 -7.87
CA THR A 3 -4.00 1.16 -8.93
C THR A 3 -4.49 2.57 -9.33
N ASP A 4 -3.78 3.62 -8.91
CA ASP A 4 -4.16 5.00 -9.24
C ASP A 4 -4.05 5.25 -10.75
N THR A 5 -4.84 6.17 -11.30
CA THR A 5 -4.77 6.53 -12.72
C THR A 5 -3.49 7.30 -13.06
N ARG A 6 -2.94 8.04 -12.11
CA ARG A 6 -1.71 8.83 -12.27
C ARG A 6 -0.47 7.95 -12.11
N GLN A 7 0.36 7.93 -13.16
CA GLN A 7 1.59 7.12 -13.20
C GLN A 7 2.56 7.46 -12.06
N THR A 8 2.74 8.75 -11.77
CA THR A 8 3.62 9.23 -10.69
C THR A 8 3.25 8.65 -9.32
N ILE A 9 1.97 8.44 -9.06
CA ILE A 9 1.48 7.88 -7.79
C ILE A 9 1.69 6.37 -7.74
N ARG A 10 1.49 5.67 -8.87
CA ARG A 10 1.77 4.23 -8.94
C ARG A 10 3.26 3.95 -8.70
N GLU A 11 4.13 4.72 -9.35
CA GLU A 11 5.57 4.66 -9.15
C GLU A 11 5.97 4.96 -7.70
N LEU A 12 5.39 6.01 -7.10
CA LEU A 12 5.59 6.34 -5.69
C LEU A 12 5.21 5.17 -4.77
N ALA A 13 4.10 4.47 -5.07
CA ALA A 13 3.68 3.30 -4.31
C ALA A 13 4.71 2.16 -4.37
N LEU A 14 5.23 1.86 -5.56
CA LEU A 14 6.22 0.81 -5.77
C LEU A 14 7.54 1.12 -5.07
N ARG A 15 8.00 2.37 -5.13
CA ARG A 15 9.19 2.81 -4.38
C ARG A 15 9.02 2.63 -2.88
N ARG A 16 7.84 2.98 -2.34
CA ARG A 16 7.53 2.78 -0.91
C ARG A 16 7.55 1.30 -0.52
N ILE A 17 7.02 0.41 -1.37
CA ILE A 17 7.06 -1.05 -1.13
C ILE A 17 8.49 -1.56 -1.15
N MET A 18 9.30 -1.15 -2.12
CA MET A 18 10.70 -1.53 -2.21
C MET A 18 11.47 -1.12 -0.95
N LYS A 19 11.28 0.13 -0.48
CA LYS A 19 11.87 0.63 0.76
C LYS A 19 11.43 -0.21 1.97
N ALA A 20 10.13 -0.48 2.10
CA ALA A 20 9.58 -1.29 3.18
C ALA A 20 10.14 -2.73 3.22
N ARG A 21 10.46 -3.31 2.05
CA ARG A 21 11.11 -4.63 1.96
C ARG A 21 12.55 -4.59 2.46
N GLN A 22 13.30 -3.55 2.09
CA GLN A 22 14.67 -3.36 2.55
C GLN A 22 14.71 -3.16 4.08
N GLU A 23 13.82 -2.34 4.61
CA GLU A 23 13.69 -2.13 6.06
C GLU A 23 13.29 -3.42 6.81
N ARG A 24 12.41 -4.25 6.23
CA ARG A 24 12.06 -5.56 6.80
C ARG A 24 13.25 -6.50 6.88
N LYS A 25 14.12 -6.55 5.87
CA LYS A 25 15.32 -7.44 5.89
C LYS A 25 16.25 -7.09 7.06
N LEU A 26 16.22 -5.85 7.54
CA LEU A 26 17.01 -5.37 8.68
C LEU A 26 16.31 -5.58 10.04
N GLN A 27 14.99 -5.82 10.05
CA GLN A 27 14.20 -5.96 11.27
C GLN A 27 13.92 -7.42 11.62
N THR A 28 14.39 -7.84 12.79
CA THR A 28 14.08 -9.15 13.41
C THR A 28 12.86 -9.09 14.34
N LYS A 29 12.29 -7.91 14.57
CA LYS A 29 11.15 -7.69 15.49
C LYS A 29 9.81 -7.86 14.80
N ILE A 30 8.81 -8.27 15.58
CA ILE A 30 7.40 -8.34 15.17
C ILE A 30 6.92 -6.95 14.73
N ARG A 31 6.11 -6.91 13.67
CA ARG A 31 5.48 -5.68 13.18
C ARG A 31 4.62 -5.04 14.27
N GLN A 32 4.99 -3.84 14.69
CA GLN A 32 4.18 -3.01 15.57
C GLN A 32 3.25 -2.12 14.73
N PHE A 33 1.97 -2.10 15.07
CA PHE A 33 1.03 -1.15 14.48
C PHE A 33 1.18 0.20 15.18
N VAL A 34 1.56 1.22 14.42
CA VAL A 34 1.65 2.61 14.86
C VAL A 34 0.61 3.41 14.11
N VAL A 35 -0.23 4.14 14.84
CA VAL A 35 -1.26 4.99 14.23
C VAL A 35 -0.57 6.20 13.59
N PRO A 36 -0.72 6.41 12.26
CA PRO A 36 -0.17 7.57 11.60
C PRO A 36 -0.90 8.84 12.05
N THR A 37 -0.19 9.96 12.09
CA THR A 37 -0.84 11.28 12.17
C THR A 37 -1.50 11.57 10.82
N ILE A 38 -2.77 11.95 10.84
CA ILE A 38 -3.56 12.25 9.65
C ILE A 38 -3.53 13.76 9.40
N ASN A 39 -3.15 14.16 8.19
CA ASN A 39 -3.20 15.55 7.75
C ASN A 39 -4.60 15.88 7.20
N PHE A 40 -5.41 16.56 8.01
CA PHE A 40 -6.76 16.98 7.61
C PHE A 40 -6.79 18.15 6.63
N GLU A 41 -5.68 18.86 6.45
CA GLU A 41 -5.56 19.95 5.47
C GLU A 41 -5.14 19.45 4.08
N ALA A 42 -4.87 18.14 3.96
CA ALA A 42 -4.46 17.52 2.71
C ALA A 42 -5.55 17.66 1.63
N LYS A 43 -5.15 18.17 0.46
CA LYS A 43 -6.03 18.27 -0.73
C LYS A 43 -6.07 16.99 -1.55
N ASP A 44 -5.05 16.15 -1.39
CA ASP A 44 -4.91 14.89 -2.07
C ASP A 44 -4.58 13.80 -1.05
N TYR A 45 -5.09 12.59 -1.30
CA TYR A 45 -4.94 11.47 -0.38
C TYR A 45 -3.48 11.01 -0.24
N ILE A 46 -2.61 11.39 -1.19
CA ILE A 46 -1.18 11.13 -1.12
C ILE A 46 -0.48 11.83 0.04
N ASP A 47 -1.02 12.99 0.45
CA ASP A 47 -0.48 13.86 1.49
C ASP A 47 -1.19 13.67 2.85
N LEU A 48 -2.20 12.78 2.88
CA LEU A 48 -2.99 12.50 4.07
C LEU A 48 -2.16 11.89 5.19
N ILE A 49 -1.12 11.14 4.83
CA ILE A 49 -0.20 10.47 5.76
C ILE A 49 1.21 10.86 5.36
N ASP A 50 2.01 11.31 6.33
CA ASP A 50 3.44 11.50 6.12
C ASP A 50 4.16 10.14 6.19
N TRP A 51 4.47 9.59 5.03
CA TRP A 51 5.15 8.31 4.87
C TRP A 51 6.67 8.37 5.13
N SER A 52 7.24 9.56 5.31
CA SER A 52 8.69 9.72 5.54
C SER A 52 9.08 9.37 6.98
N ASN A 53 8.20 9.67 7.93
CA ASN A 53 8.43 9.55 9.37
C ASN A 53 7.83 8.28 9.99
N ILE A 54 7.28 7.38 9.17
CA ILE A 54 6.55 6.19 9.63
C ILE A 54 7.23 4.94 9.09
N THR A 55 7.40 3.94 9.96
CA THR A 55 7.84 2.60 9.54
C THR A 55 6.74 1.95 8.71
N VAL A 56 6.98 1.85 7.40
CA VAL A 56 6.06 1.21 6.47
C VAL A 56 6.46 -0.24 6.31
N THR A 57 5.50 -1.14 6.48
CA THR A 57 5.70 -2.55 6.16
C THR A 57 5.05 -2.88 4.84
N GLU A 58 5.67 -3.77 4.06
CA GLU A 58 5.07 -4.26 2.82
C GLU A 58 3.66 -4.86 3.09
N PRO A 59 2.66 -4.50 2.26
CA PRO A 59 1.35 -5.15 2.26
C PRO A 59 1.45 -6.65 1.91
N PRO A 60 0.68 -7.54 2.55
CA PRO A 60 0.65 -8.96 2.19
C PRO A 60 0.30 -9.21 0.72
N VAL A 61 -0.54 -8.35 0.15
CA VAL A 61 -0.96 -8.43 -1.25
C VAL A 61 0.20 -8.22 -2.21
N THR A 62 1.30 -7.57 -1.85
CA THR A 62 2.43 -7.38 -2.79
C THR A 62 3.44 -8.52 -2.72
N LYS A 63 3.28 -9.46 -1.78
CA LYS A 63 4.27 -10.50 -1.49
C LYS A 63 4.50 -11.47 -2.66
N PHE A 64 3.53 -11.58 -3.57
CA PHE A 64 3.67 -12.40 -4.78
C PHE A 64 4.59 -11.78 -5.83
N LEU A 65 4.86 -10.47 -5.77
CA LEU A 65 5.78 -9.78 -6.68
C LEU A 65 7.21 -9.89 -6.14
N THR A 66 8.16 -10.21 -7.01
CA THR A 66 9.59 -10.22 -6.67
C THR A 66 10.19 -8.81 -6.63
N ASP A 67 11.32 -8.64 -5.93
CA ASP A 67 12.02 -7.35 -5.87
C ASP A 67 12.43 -6.88 -7.29
N THR A 68 12.89 -7.81 -8.13
CA THR A 68 13.27 -7.53 -9.52
C THR A 68 12.10 -7.07 -10.38
N GLU A 69 10.91 -7.67 -10.22
CA GLU A 69 9.71 -7.23 -10.94
C GLU A 69 9.29 -5.82 -10.53
N ILE A 70 9.34 -5.51 -9.23
CA ILE A 70 9.03 -4.16 -8.74
C ILE A 70 10.03 -3.15 -9.31
N GLN A 71 11.31 -3.48 -9.35
CA GLN A 71 12.33 -2.62 -9.93
C GLN A 71 12.08 -2.39 -11.44
N ASN A 72 11.79 -3.45 -12.18
CA ASN A 72 11.45 -3.37 -13.60
C ASN A 72 10.20 -2.50 -13.85
N PHE A 73 9.18 -2.57 -12.97
CA PHE A 73 8.00 -1.72 -13.09
C PHE A 73 8.30 -0.24 -12.81
N ILE A 74 9.23 0.06 -11.90
CA ILE A 74 9.68 1.44 -11.65
C ILE A 74 10.44 1.98 -12.86
N GLU A 75 11.33 1.19 -13.46
CA GLU A 75 12.16 1.61 -14.59
C GLU A 75 11.40 1.70 -15.91
N SER A 76 10.52 0.74 -16.19
CA SER A 76 9.74 0.72 -17.43
C SER A 76 8.59 1.72 -17.43
N GLY A 77 8.12 2.17 -16.26
CA GLY A 77 6.90 2.99 -16.12
C GLY A 77 5.60 2.28 -16.52
N ASP A 78 5.68 1.02 -16.98
CA ASP A 78 4.54 0.22 -17.41
C ASP A 78 3.95 -0.54 -16.21
N HIS A 79 3.08 0.15 -15.49
CA HIS A 79 2.37 -0.41 -14.34
C HIS A 79 1.09 -1.17 -14.71
N SER A 80 0.75 -1.25 -16.00
CA SER A 80 -0.48 -1.92 -16.48
C SER A 80 -0.48 -3.42 -16.19
N LYS A 81 0.71 -3.99 -16.01
CA LYS A 81 0.93 -5.42 -15.75
C LYS A 81 0.69 -5.82 -14.30
N ILE A 82 0.59 -4.87 -13.37
CA ILE A 82 0.32 -5.18 -11.96
C ILE A 82 -1.16 -5.53 -11.82
N THR A 83 -1.45 -6.82 -11.95
CA THR A 83 -2.80 -7.35 -11.83
C THR A 83 -3.05 -7.77 -10.39
N PHE A 84 -4.00 -7.11 -9.72
CA PHE A 84 -4.46 -7.55 -8.40
C PHE A 84 -5.59 -8.56 -8.57
N PRO A 85 -5.62 -9.64 -7.77
CA PRO A 85 -6.82 -10.44 -7.65
C PRO A 85 -7.99 -9.55 -7.27
N ARG A 86 -9.15 -9.75 -7.90
CA ARG A 86 -10.37 -9.05 -7.49
C ARG A 86 -10.83 -9.66 -6.17
N PHE A 87 -10.35 -9.11 -5.07
CA PHE A 87 -10.87 -9.45 -3.76
C PHE A 87 -12.31 -8.93 -3.66
N PRO A 88 -13.26 -9.70 -3.10
CA PRO A 88 -14.58 -9.19 -2.81
C PRO A 88 -14.47 -8.14 -1.70
N CYS A 89 -14.27 -6.89 -2.09
CA CYS A 89 -14.27 -5.76 -1.17
C CYS A 89 -15.71 -5.28 -0.99
N HIS A 90 -16.28 -5.50 0.20
CA HIS A 90 -17.53 -4.88 0.68
C HIS A 90 -18.74 -4.97 -0.27
N THR A 91 -19.43 -6.12 -0.26
CA THR A 91 -20.88 -6.07 -0.53
C THR A 91 -21.57 -5.42 0.67
N GLN A 92 -22.62 -4.65 0.42
CA GLN A 92 -23.48 -4.03 1.45
C GLN A 92 -23.91 -5.03 2.53
N SER A 93 -24.02 -6.32 2.16
CA SER A 93 -24.27 -7.47 3.04
C SER A 93 -23.25 -7.65 4.17
N VAL A 94 -21.96 -7.36 3.93
CA VAL A 94 -20.88 -7.47 4.93
C VAL A 94 -20.97 -6.35 5.97
N GLU A 95 -21.46 -5.16 5.59
CA GLU A 95 -21.63 -4.02 6.49
C GLU A 95 -22.89 -4.13 7.37
N THR A 96 -23.97 -4.71 6.84
CA THR A 96 -25.21 -4.95 7.61
C THR A 96 -25.08 -6.03 8.67
N LEU A 97 -24.15 -6.98 8.54
CA LEU A 97 -23.97 -8.05 9.53
C LEU A 97 -23.45 -7.51 10.89
N CYS A 98 -22.64 -6.45 10.87
CA CYS A 98 -22.11 -5.83 12.09
C CYS A 98 -23.11 -4.93 12.84
N LYS A 99 -24.34 -4.76 12.32
CA LYS A 99 -25.40 -3.94 12.96
C LYS A 99 -26.45 -4.75 13.73
N ALA A 100 -26.37 -6.08 13.76
CA ALA A 100 -27.34 -6.93 14.43
C ALA A 100 -26.72 -7.59 15.68
N SER A 101 -26.27 -6.79 16.63
CA SER A 101 -25.87 -7.23 17.97
C SER A 101 -26.01 -6.07 18.95
N ASP A 102 -27.24 -5.54 19.05
CA ASP A 102 -27.71 -4.70 20.16
C ASP A 102 -28.98 -5.36 20.74
#